data_AF-A0A1V4KX05-F1
#
_entry.id   AF-A0A1V4KX05-F1
#
_cell.length_a   1.000
_cell.length_b   1.000
_cell.length_c   1.000
_cell.angle_alpha   90.00
_cell.angle_beta   90.00
_cell.angle_gamma   90.00
#
_symmetry.space_group_name_H-M   'P 1'
#
loop_
_entity.id
_entity.type
_entity.pdbx_description
1 polymer ?
#
loop_
_entity_poly.entity_id
_entity_poly.type
_entity_poly.pdbx_seq_one_letter_code
_entity_poly.pdbx_strand_id
1 'polypeptide(L)'
;MCFSITSQVSDEDELLPHKLQAALVQILEERSEILSHEQSDTQGDIPLNSLVSEAFVQFFVEMVGHYSLHMNVTEKGERVFQREPFRKSHASRSVRHFLQFFMETQMFAGFIQDRELRKNAVKGLFEIRALEYLESIPDSEPTGMNKILRSLGSRMKFLQKR
;
A
#
# COMPACT_ATOMS: atom_id res chain seq x y z
N MET A 1 -22.94 -6.16 -27.81
CA MET A 1 -22.05 -7.26 -27.38
C MET A 1 -22.02 -7.24 -25.86
N CYS A 2 -22.81 -8.10 -25.21
CA CYS A 2 -22.73 -8.30 -23.77
C CYS A 2 -21.45 -9.09 -23.51
N PHE A 3 -20.47 -8.47 -22.85
CA PHE A 3 -19.34 -9.21 -22.30
C PHE A 3 -19.87 -10.02 -21.12
N SER A 4 -19.80 -11.33 -21.28
CA SER A 4 -20.17 -12.33 -20.29
C SER A 4 -19.43 -12.07 -18.96
N ILE A 5 -20.17 -11.55 -17.99
CA ILE A 5 -19.81 -11.63 -16.58
C ILE A 5 -20.14 -13.07 -16.19
N THR A 6 -19.11 -13.89 -15.91
CA THR A 6 -19.10 -15.27 -15.37
C THR A 6 -18.33 -16.23 -16.28
N SER A 7 -17.04 -16.44 -15.98
CA SER A 7 -16.32 -17.74 -16.07
C SER A 7 -14.81 -17.58 -15.81
N GLN A 8 -14.43 -16.81 -14.79
CA GLN A 8 -13.09 -16.86 -14.18
C GLN A 8 -13.12 -16.06 -12.87
N VAL A 9 -13.93 -16.53 -11.92
CA VAL A 9 -13.75 -16.16 -10.52
C VAL A 9 -12.53 -16.97 -10.06
N SER A 10 -11.34 -16.42 -10.28
CA SER A 10 -10.19 -16.80 -9.48
C SER A 10 -10.41 -16.11 -8.15
N ASP A 11 -10.47 -16.89 -7.08
CA ASP A 11 -10.81 -16.52 -5.71
C ASP A 11 -10.58 -15.04 -5.39
N GLU A 12 -11.65 -14.31 -5.09
CA GLU A 12 -11.57 -12.94 -4.55
C GLU A 12 -10.71 -12.89 -3.26
N ASP A 13 -10.54 -14.04 -2.59
CA ASP A 13 -9.64 -14.27 -1.46
C ASP A 13 -8.13 -14.22 -1.81
N GLU A 14 -7.76 -14.31 -3.10
CA GLU A 14 -6.39 -14.12 -3.60
C GLU A 14 -6.11 -12.72 -4.14
N LEU A 15 -7.15 -11.87 -4.26
CA LEU A 15 -7.00 -10.56 -4.89
C LEU A 15 -6.13 -9.63 -4.04
N LEU A 16 -6.27 -9.71 -2.71
CA LEU A 16 -5.45 -8.98 -1.75
C LEU A 16 -4.17 -9.78 -1.44
N PRO A 17 -2.96 -9.18 -1.50
CA PRO A 17 -1.75 -9.91 -1.13
C PRO A 17 -1.86 -10.48 0.29
N HIS A 18 -1.72 -11.80 0.47
CA HIS A 18 -1.96 -12.51 1.74
C HIS A 18 -1.30 -11.87 2.98
N LYS A 19 -0.16 -11.19 2.81
CA LYS A 19 0.51 -10.48 3.92
C LYS A 19 -0.23 -9.22 4.39
N LEU A 20 -0.92 -8.51 3.48
CA LEU A 20 -1.81 -7.41 3.85
C LEU A 20 -3.03 -7.95 4.60
N GLN A 21 -3.62 -9.04 4.10
CA GLN A 21 -4.74 -9.70 4.77
C GLN A 21 -4.33 -10.14 6.18
N ALA A 22 -3.19 -10.81 6.32
CA ALA A 22 -2.66 -11.22 7.62
C ALA A 22 -2.37 -10.04 8.55
N ALA A 23 -1.79 -8.94 8.05
CA ALA A 23 -1.54 -7.74 8.87
C ALA A 23 -2.84 -7.06 9.33
N LEU A 24 -3.85 -6.98 8.46
CA LEU A 24 -5.16 -6.44 8.81
C LEU A 24 -5.88 -7.36 9.82
N VAL A 25 -5.85 -8.67 9.61
CA VAL A 25 -6.41 -9.66 10.53
C VAL A 25 -5.72 -9.56 11.88
N GLN A 26 -4.39 -9.47 11.93
CA GLN A 26 -3.64 -9.32 13.18
C GLN A 26 -4.04 -8.05 13.95
N ILE A 27 -4.15 -6.89 13.28
CA ILE A 27 -4.61 -5.64 13.91
C ILE A 27 -6.04 -5.79 14.47
N LEU A 28 -6.90 -6.55 13.80
CA LEU A 28 -8.28 -6.80 14.21
C LEU A 28 -8.39 -7.87 15.31
N GLU A 29 -7.52 -8.87 15.33
CA GLU A 29 -7.46 -9.93 16.34
C GLU A 29 -6.89 -9.40 17.67
N GLU A 30 -5.83 -8.61 17.63
CA GLU A 30 -5.28 -7.93 18.82
C GLU A 30 -6.34 -7.06 19.50
N ARG A 31 -7.24 -6.44 18.72
CA ARG A 31 -8.41 -5.72 19.24
C ARG A 31 -9.40 -6.64 19.97
N SER A 32 -9.61 -7.87 19.50
CA SER A 32 -10.51 -8.81 20.19
C SER A 32 -9.96 -9.18 21.57
N GLU A 33 -8.64 -9.32 21.68
CA GLU A 33 -7.95 -9.61 22.94
C GLU A 33 -7.95 -8.39 23.87
N ILE A 34 -7.68 -7.20 23.34
CA ILE A 34 -7.66 -5.94 24.11
C ILE A 34 -9.07 -5.57 24.61
N LEU A 35 -10.10 -5.58 23.76
CA LEU A 35 -11.48 -5.31 24.19
C LEU A 35 -12.04 -6.36 25.16
N SER A 36 -11.52 -7.59 25.13
CA SER A 36 -11.88 -8.61 26.12
C SER A 36 -11.30 -8.30 27.52
N HIS A 37 -10.29 -7.42 27.60
CA HIS A 37 -9.59 -7.01 28.82
C HIS A 37 -9.99 -5.60 29.32
N GLU A 38 -10.60 -4.77 28.47
CA GLU A 38 -10.93 -3.36 28.72
C GLU A 38 -12.31 -3.13 29.38
N GLN A 39 -12.66 -3.90 30.40
CA GLN A 39 -13.60 -3.40 31.43
C GLN A 39 -12.90 -2.49 32.47
N SER A 40 -11.58 -2.29 32.37
CA SER A 40 -10.84 -1.43 33.29
C SER A 40 -9.79 -0.60 32.57
N ASP A 41 -9.95 0.72 32.67
CA ASP A 41 -8.94 1.77 32.58
C ASP A 41 -8.58 2.35 31.20
N THR A 42 -9.32 3.40 30.87
CA THR A 42 -8.94 4.58 30.07
C THR A 42 -7.50 5.03 30.27
N GLN A 43 -6.59 4.79 29.32
CA GLN A 43 -5.40 5.64 29.10
C GLN A 43 -4.72 5.46 27.72
N GLY A 44 -4.97 6.39 26.79
CA GLY A 44 -3.99 6.74 25.75
C GLY A 44 -3.91 5.86 24.49
N ASP A 45 -4.94 5.09 24.17
CA ASP A 45 -4.89 4.22 23.00
C ASP A 45 -5.02 4.99 21.68
N ILE A 46 -4.07 4.75 20.76
CA ILE A 46 -4.17 5.24 19.38
C ILE A 46 -5.46 4.66 18.79
N PRO A 47 -6.38 5.49 18.29
CA PRO A 47 -7.65 4.99 17.76
C PRO A 47 -7.40 3.93 16.68
N LEU A 48 -8.10 2.80 16.74
CA LEU A 48 -7.96 1.68 15.79
C LEU A 48 -8.08 2.14 14.34
N ASN A 49 -9.00 3.07 14.07
CA ASN A 49 -9.17 3.66 12.75
C ASN A 49 -7.88 4.35 12.24
N SER A 50 -7.06 4.88 13.14
CA SER A 50 -5.75 5.46 12.82
C SER A 50 -4.72 4.37 12.50
N LEU A 51 -4.68 3.27 13.26
CA LEU A 51 -3.78 2.14 12.97
C LEU A 51 -4.12 1.44 11.65
N VAL A 52 -5.41 1.20 11.42
CA VAL A 52 -5.92 0.64 10.17
C VAL A 52 -5.61 1.57 9.00
N SER A 53 -5.87 2.88 9.14
CA SER A 53 -5.54 3.87 8.10
C SER A 53 -4.02 3.92 7.83
N GLU A 54 -3.18 3.84 8.86
CA GLU A 54 -1.72 3.82 8.70
C GLU A 54 -1.25 2.55 7.98
N ALA A 55 -1.82 1.38 8.30
CA ALA A 55 -1.53 0.14 7.60
C ALA A 55 -1.91 0.23 6.11
N PHE A 56 -3.06 0.84 5.80
CA PHE A 56 -3.45 1.09 4.41
C PHE A 56 -2.51 2.07 3.72
N VAL A 57 -2.15 3.20 4.34
CA VAL A 57 -1.20 4.17 3.76
C VAL A 57 0.15 3.51 3.48
N GLN A 58 0.68 2.75 4.44
CA GLN A 58 1.93 2.03 4.28
C GLN A 58 1.87 1.01 3.14
N PHE A 59 0.77 0.26 3.04
CA PHE A 59 0.53 -0.66 1.94
C PHE A 59 0.51 0.06 0.59
N PHE A 60 -0.29 1.11 0.46
CA PHE A 60 -0.36 1.88 -0.78
C PHE A 60 1.00 2.44 -1.18
N VAL A 61 1.74 2.99 -0.22
CA VAL A 61 3.10 3.53 -0.45
C VAL A 61 4.07 2.44 -0.92
N GLU A 62 4.04 1.25 -0.32
CA GLU A 62 4.90 0.15 -0.77
C GLU A 62 4.52 -0.35 -2.17
N MET A 63 3.22 -0.45 -2.42
CA MET A 63 2.67 -0.96 -3.67
C MET A 63 2.89 0.00 -4.84
N VAL A 64 2.64 1.30 -4.64
CA VAL A 64 2.61 2.29 -5.73
C VAL A 64 3.53 3.50 -5.51
N GLY A 65 4.20 3.63 -4.37
CA GLY A 65 5.06 4.79 -4.07
C GLY A 65 6.25 4.96 -5.02
N HIS A 66 6.67 3.87 -5.67
CA HIS A 66 7.72 3.88 -6.68
C HIS A 66 7.23 4.29 -8.08
N TYR A 67 5.97 4.75 -8.24
CA TYR A 67 5.41 5.18 -9.53
C TYR A 67 6.27 6.22 -10.25
N SER A 68 6.94 7.09 -9.49
CA SER A 68 7.74 8.20 -10.02
C SER A 68 8.94 7.70 -10.85
N LEU A 69 9.47 6.53 -10.52
CA LEU A 69 10.55 5.86 -11.27
C LEU A 69 10.07 5.33 -12.63
N HIS A 70 8.76 5.25 -12.82
CA HIS A 70 8.12 4.76 -14.04
C HIS A 70 7.33 5.87 -14.75
N MET A 71 7.69 7.13 -14.49
CA MET A 71 7.14 8.28 -15.17
C MET A 71 8.16 8.82 -16.18
N ASN A 72 7.87 8.71 -17.47
CA ASN A 72 8.74 9.23 -18.52
C ASN A 72 8.26 10.60 -18.99
N VAL A 73 9.18 11.40 -19.55
CA VAL A 73 8.86 12.65 -20.22
C VAL A 73 9.03 12.44 -21.71
N THR A 74 7.99 12.70 -22.50
CA THR A 74 8.05 12.60 -23.96
C THR A 74 8.84 13.77 -24.55
N GLU A 75 9.17 13.70 -25.84
CA GLU A 75 9.80 14.81 -26.57
C GLU A 75 8.98 16.11 -26.52
N LYS A 76 7.67 16.00 -26.30
CA LYS A 76 6.74 17.13 -26.15
C LYS A 76 6.71 17.70 -24.72
N GLY A 77 7.49 17.14 -23.80
CA GLY A 77 7.49 17.53 -22.39
C GLY A 77 6.34 16.94 -21.57
N GLU A 78 5.58 15.99 -22.12
CA GLU A 78 4.44 15.38 -21.43
C GLU A 78 4.91 14.24 -20.51
N ARG A 79 4.38 14.20 -19.30
CA ARG A 79 4.62 13.08 -18.37
C ARG A 79 3.71 11.92 -18.70
N VAL A 80 4.29 10.74 -18.91
CA VAL A 80 3.56 9.52 -19.29
C VAL A 80 4.00 8.37 -18.41
N PHE A 81 3.01 7.75 -17.76
CA PHE A 81 3.22 6.62 -16.88
C PHE A 81 3.43 5.29 -17.63
N GLN A 82 4.48 4.57 -17.27
CA GLN A 82 4.88 3.30 -17.88
C GLN A 82 4.29 2.11 -17.11
N ARG A 83 3.03 1.75 -17.43
CA ARG A 83 2.27 0.69 -16.74
C ARG A 83 2.99 -0.65 -16.63
N GLU A 84 3.55 -1.15 -17.73
CA GLU A 84 4.19 -2.46 -17.77
C GLU A 84 5.48 -2.54 -16.94
N PRO A 85 6.45 -1.63 -17.11
CA PRO A 85 7.65 -1.55 -16.26
C PRO A 85 7.31 -1.40 -14.78
N PHE A 86 6.33 -0.55 -14.44
CA PHE A 86 5.86 -0.37 -13.07
C PHE A 86 5.35 -1.67 -12.46
N ARG A 87 4.53 -2.44 -13.19
CA ARG A 87 4.07 -3.73 -12.69
C ARG A 87 5.25 -4.69 -12.50
N LYS A 88 6.16 -4.77 -13.48
CA LYS A 88 7.26 -5.75 -13.50
C LYS A 88 8.39 -5.44 -12.50
N SER A 89 8.45 -4.22 -11.95
CA SER A 89 9.46 -3.79 -10.97
C SER A 89 9.43 -4.63 -9.69
N HIS A 90 8.26 -5.17 -9.33
CA HIS A 90 8.07 -6.02 -8.17
C HIS A 90 8.46 -7.47 -8.46
N ALA A 91 9.38 -8.02 -7.67
CA ALA A 91 9.78 -9.42 -7.79
C ALA A 91 8.63 -10.40 -7.46
N SER A 92 7.79 -10.04 -6.48
CA SER A 92 6.70 -10.89 -5.99
C SER A 92 5.58 -11.09 -7.03
N ARG A 93 5.21 -12.35 -7.28
CA ARG A 93 4.14 -12.71 -8.23
C ARG A 93 2.76 -12.23 -7.75
N SER A 94 2.46 -12.37 -6.46
CA SER A 94 1.16 -11.95 -5.90
C SER A 94 0.99 -10.43 -5.98
N VAL A 95 2.07 -9.68 -5.74
CA VAL A 95 2.11 -8.22 -5.89
C VAL A 95 1.84 -7.81 -7.34
N ARG A 96 2.49 -8.47 -8.30
CA ARG A 96 2.26 -8.23 -9.73
C ARG A 96 0.82 -8.52 -10.14
N HIS A 97 0.21 -9.55 -9.58
CA HIS A 97 -1.18 -9.91 -9.85
C HIS A 97 -2.16 -8.89 -9.24
N PHE A 98 -1.98 -8.49 -7.98
CA PHE A 98 -2.74 -7.40 -7.38
C PHE A 98 -2.63 -6.12 -8.21
N LEU A 99 -1.41 -5.71 -8.59
CA LEU A 99 -1.21 -4.50 -9.39
C LEU A 99 -1.92 -4.59 -10.75
N GLN A 100 -1.96 -5.78 -11.36
CA GLN A 100 -2.69 -5.96 -12.61
C GLN A 100 -4.17 -5.57 -12.48
N PHE A 101 -4.85 -5.95 -11.40
CA PHE A 101 -6.25 -5.56 -11.19
C PHE A 101 -6.40 -4.14 -10.66
N PHE A 102 -5.56 -3.75 -9.70
CA PHE A 102 -5.63 -2.44 -9.09
C PHE A 102 -5.45 -1.32 -10.13
N MET A 103 -4.57 -1.53 -11.12
CA MET A 103 -4.34 -0.55 -12.18
C MET A 103 -5.50 -0.41 -13.17
N GLU A 104 -6.50 -1.29 -13.15
CA GLU A 104 -7.74 -1.17 -13.94
C GLU A 104 -8.82 -0.37 -13.20
N THR A 105 -8.59 -0.02 -11.93
CA THR A 105 -9.56 0.75 -11.13
C THR A 105 -9.55 2.23 -11.45
N GLN A 106 -10.70 2.90 -11.23
CA GLN A 106 -10.80 4.37 -11.34
C GLN A 106 -9.90 5.08 -10.33
N MET A 107 -9.69 4.50 -9.14
CA MET A 107 -8.79 5.04 -8.14
C MET A 107 -7.37 5.18 -8.68
N PHE A 108 -6.85 4.14 -9.34
CA PHE A 108 -5.52 4.19 -9.93
C PHE A 108 -5.45 5.12 -11.14
N ALA A 109 -6.47 5.11 -11.99
CA ALA A 109 -6.54 6.00 -13.15
C ALA A 109 -6.48 7.48 -12.73
N GLY A 110 -7.30 7.89 -11.75
CA GLY A 110 -7.28 9.25 -11.20
C GLY A 110 -5.94 9.58 -10.51
N PHE A 111 -5.39 8.63 -9.76
CA PHE A 111 -4.09 8.79 -9.11
C PHE A 111 -2.96 9.12 -10.11
N ILE A 112 -2.90 8.41 -11.25
CA ILE A 112 -1.89 8.64 -12.29
C ILE A 112 -2.18 9.93 -13.06
N GLN A 113 -3.43 10.16 -13.45
CA GLN A 113 -3.83 11.36 -14.19
C GLN A 113 -3.45 12.65 -13.45
N ASP A 114 -3.70 12.69 -12.13
CA ASP A 114 -3.31 13.82 -11.27
C ASP A 114 -1.80 14.08 -11.25
N ARG A 115 -0.98 13.07 -11.54
CA ARG A 115 0.49 13.13 -11.53
C ARG A 115 1.07 13.45 -12.90
N GLU A 116 0.42 13.00 -13.96
CA GLU A 116 0.75 13.38 -15.33
C GLU A 116 0.41 14.87 -15.57
N LEU A 117 -0.73 15.33 -15.07
CA LEU A 117 -1.20 16.73 -15.22
C LEU A 117 -0.58 17.71 -14.23
N ARG A 118 -0.05 17.24 -13.10
CA ARG A 118 0.48 18.12 -12.05
C ARG A 118 1.55 19.02 -12.64
N LYS A 119 1.48 20.34 -12.41
CA LYS A 119 2.53 21.31 -12.78
C LYS A 119 3.29 21.87 -11.57
N ASN A 120 2.71 21.75 -10.37
CA ASN A 120 3.23 22.33 -9.14
C ASN A 120 3.92 21.28 -8.24
N ALA A 121 4.98 21.71 -7.55
CA ALA A 121 5.83 20.88 -6.70
C ALA A 121 5.27 20.62 -5.29
N VAL A 122 4.04 21.02 -4.98
CA VAL A 122 3.45 20.80 -3.65
C VAL A 122 3.20 19.30 -3.47
N LYS A 123 3.93 18.71 -2.51
CA LYS A 123 3.85 17.29 -2.15
C LYS A 123 2.72 17.09 -1.14
N GLY A 124 1.78 16.20 -1.45
CA GLY A 124 0.75 15.77 -0.49
C GLY A 124 1.28 14.68 0.44
N LEU A 125 0.42 14.20 1.35
CA LEU A 125 0.76 13.15 2.32
C LEU A 125 1.36 11.91 1.64
N PHE A 126 0.76 11.48 0.54
CA PHE A 126 1.23 10.31 -0.20
C PHE A 126 2.66 10.52 -0.73
N GLU A 127 2.98 11.68 -1.30
CA GLU A 127 4.31 11.96 -1.84
C GLU A 127 5.37 12.02 -0.75
N ILE A 128 5.05 12.55 0.43
CA ILE A 128 5.95 12.57 1.58
C ILE A 128 6.27 11.13 2.00
N ARG A 129 5.24 10.31 2.23
CA ARG A 129 5.43 8.91 2.64
C ARG A 129 6.12 8.06 1.56
N ALA A 130 5.82 8.30 0.29
CA ALA A 130 6.49 7.62 -0.82
C ALA A 130 7.99 7.91 -0.88
N LEU A 131 8.39 9.15 -0.60
CA LEU A 131 9.80 9.53 -0.54
C LEU A 131 10.50 8.88 0.65
N GLU A 132 9.93 8.94 1.85
CA GLU A 132 10.45 8.25 3.03
C GLU A 132 10.61 6.75 2.77
N TYR A 133 9.64 6.14 2.09
CA TYR A 133 9.72 4.74 1.69
C TYR A 133 10.89 4.48 0.75
N LEU A 134 11.05 5.27 -0.32
CA LEU A 134 12.15 5.13 -1.28
C LEU A 134 13.52 5.32 -0.61
N GLU A 135 13.67 6.32 0.27
CA GLU A 135 14.90 6.56 1.05
C GLU A 135 15.21 5.42 2.01
N SER A 136 14.19 4.72 2.52
CA SER A 136 14.40 3.60 3.43
C SER A 136 14.94 2.35 2.73
N ILE A 137 14.85 2.21 1.40
CA ILE A 137 15.24 1.01 0.66
C ILE A 137 16.78 0.89 0.69
N PRO A 138 17.36 -0.10 1.40
CA PRO A 138 18.80 -0.31 1.35
C PRO A 138 19.18 -0.75 -0.08
N ASP A 139 20.32 -0.27 -0.60
CA ASP A 139 20.79 -0.47 -1.98
C ASP A 139 20.98 -1.95 -2.41
N SER A 140 20.71 -2.95 -1.55
CA SER A 140 21.13 -4.35 -1.77
C SER A 140 20.13 -5.47 -1.41
N GLU A 141 18.89 -5.21 -0.97
CA GLU A 141 17.93 -6.29 -0.67
C GLU A 141 16.78 -6.42 -1.68
N PRO A 142 16.33 -7.66 -2.00
CA PRO A 142 15.17 -7.88 -2.83
C PRO A 142 13.93 -7.35 -2.09
N THR A 143 13.32 -6.38 -2.75
CA THR A 143 12.14 -5.61 -2.38
C THR A 143 11.00 -6.49 -1.85
N GLY A 144 10.36 -6.04 -0.77
CA GLY A 144 8.99 -6.45 -0.48
C GLY A 144 8.74 -6.99 0.93
N MET A 145 7.78 -6.35 1.60
CA MET A 145 6.93 -6.88 2.66
C MET A 145 7.55 -7.09 4.05
N ASN A 146 8.86 -7.29 4.18
CA ASN A 146 9.50 -7.48 5.49
C ASN A 146 9.54 -6.19 6.34
N LYS A 147 9.42 -5.02 5.70
CA LYS A 147 9.43 -3.72 6.40
C LYS A 147 8.10 -3.37 7.04
N ILE A 148 6.97 -3.78 6.46
CA ILE A 148 5.63 -3.55 7.04
C ILE A 148 5.54 -4.24 8.40
N LEU A 149 5.88 -5.52 8.46
CA LEU A 149 5.87 -6.31 9.69
C LEU A 149 6.84 -5.75 10.73
N ARG A 150 8.02 -5.26 10.31
CA ARG A 150 8.98 -4.61 11.21
C ARG A 150 8.51 -3.26 11.73
N SER A 151 7.90 -2.43 10.87
CA SER A 151 7.39 -1.09 11.22
C SER A 151 6.17 -1.19 12.14
N LEU A 152 5.18 -2.03 11.80
CA LEU A 152 4.03 -2.32 12.66
C LEU A 152 4.47 -2.95 13.98
N GLY A 153 5.31 -4.00 13.93
CA GLY A 153 5.83 -4.64 15.13
C GLY A 153 6.64 -3.69 16.02
N SER A 154 7.35 -2.71 15.45
CA SER A 154 8.05 -1.70 16.24
C SER A 154 7.10 -0.71 16.92
N ARG A 155 6.01 -0.28 16.26
CA ARG A 155 5.01 0.62 16.88
C ARG A 155 4.17 -0.10 17.93
N MET A 156 3.85 -1.37 17.71
CA MET A 156 3.18 -2.21 18.70
C MET A 156 4.05 -2.47 19.93
N LYS A 157 5.38 -2.57 19.77
CA LYS A 157 6.31 -2.65 20.92
C LYS A 157 6.30 -1.39 21.80
N PHE A 158 5.95 -0.22 21.26
CA PHE A 158 5.75 0.99 22.07
C PHE A 158 4.48 0.92 22.93
N LEU A 159 3.48 0.13 22.55
CA LEU A 159 2.28 -0.11 23.37
C LEU A 159 2.54 -1.15 24.47
N GLN A 160 3.49 -2.07 24.27
CA GLN A 160 3.82 -3.12 25.26
C GLN A 160 4.89 -2.73 26.29
N LYS A 161 5.59 -1.61 26.09
CA LYS A 161 6.63 -1.18 27.03
C LYS A 161 6.04 -0.22 28.08
N ARG A 162 5.51 -0.82 29.15
CA ARG A 162 5.38 -0.17 30.46
C ARG A 162 6.76 0.00 31.10
#